data_AF-A0A164K2R4-F1
#
_entry.id   AF-A0A164K2R4-F1
#
_cell.length_a   1.000
_cell.length_b   1.000
_cell.length_c   1.000
_cell.angle_alpha   90.00
_cell.angle_beta   90.00
_cell.angle_gamma   90.00
#
_symmetry.space_group_name_H-M   'P 1'
#
loop_
_entity.id
_entity.type
_entity.pdbx_description
1 polymer ?
#
loop_
_entity_poly.entity_id
_entity_poly.type
_entity_poly.pdbx_seq_one_letter_code
_entity_poly.pdbx_strand_id
1 'polypeptide(L)' 'MSETRASEEPLVTPHQLAVRWGVTEQYLADMRYHGTGPAFIKVGRKVRYSWRAIREYETANTAARTA' A
#
# COMPACT_ATOMS: atom_id res chain seq x y z
N MET A 1 -32.29 -8.85 6.91
CA MET A 1 -31.63 -7.93 5.96
C MET A 1 -30.23 -7.67 6.50
N SER A 2 -29.24 -7.88 5.64
CA SER A 2 -27.85 -8.23 5.92
C SER A 2 -27.15 -7.35 6.96
N GLU A 3 -26.54 -8.00 7.96
CA GLU A 3 -25.59 -7.41 8.89
C GLU A 3 -24.49 -6.65 8.14
N THR A 4 -24.24 -5.44 8.61
CA THR A 4 -23.05 -4.64 8.35
C THR A 4 -21.80 -5.45 8.68
N ARG A 5 -21.31 -6.26 7.74
CA ARG A 5 -19.91 -6.65 7.75
C ARG A 5 -19.16 -5.38 7.40
N ALA A 6 -18.62 -4.71 8.42
CA ALA A 6 -17.58 -3.73 8.22
C ALA A 6 -16.62 -4.30 7.19
N SER A 7 -16.51 -3.63 6.05
CA SER A 7 -15.81 -4.08 4.85
C SER A 7 -14.35 -4.41 5.17
N GLU A 8 -14.06 -5.68 5.47
CA GLU A 8 -12.70 -6.19 5.56
C GLU A 8 -12.12 -6.27 4.15
N GLU A 9 -11.68 -5.12 3.62
CA GLU A 9 -10.96 -5.10 2.37
C GLU A 9 -9.69 -5.96 2.53
N PRO A 10 -9.45 -6.94 1.65
CA PRO A 10 -8.33 -7.85 1.80
C PRO A 10 -7.01 -7.08 1.75
N LEU A 11 -6.10 -7.42 2.66
CA LEU A 11 -4.77 -6.82 2.71
C LEU A 11 -3.98 -7.10 1.43
N VAL A 12 -3.30 -6.07 0.95
CA VAL A 12 -2.52 -6.10 -0.29
C VAL A 12 -1.11 -6.59 -0.01
N THR A 13 -0.60 -7.50 -0.84
CA THR A 13 0.80 -7.96 -0.75
C THR A 13 1.76 -7.00 -1.47
N PRO A 14 3.06 -7.01 -1.14
CA PRO A 14 4.06 -6.23 -1.87
C PRO A 14 4.03 -6.50 -3.37
N HIS A 15 3.93 -7.78 -3.78
CA HIS A 15 3.74 -8.17 -5.17
C HIS A 15 2.51 -7.51 -5.82
N GLN A 16 1.34 -7.56 -5.16
CA GLN A 16 0.12 -6.95 -5.70
C GLN A 16 0.25 -5.43 -5.83
N LEU A 17 0.86 -4.78 -4.84
CA LEU A 17 1.10 -3.34 -4.89
C LEU A 17 2.10 -2.96 -5.99
N ALA A 18 3.15 -3.77 -6.14
CA ALA A 18 4.17 -3.60 -7.17
C ALA A 18 3.55 -3.67 -8.57
N VAL A 19 2.72 -4.68 -8.83
CA VAL A 19 1.96 -4.83 -10.09
C VAL A 19 1.02 -3.63 -10.30
N ARG A 20 0.29 -3.20 -9.28
CA ARG A 20 -0.64 -2.05 -9.37
C ARG A 20 0.08 -0.76 -9.77
N TRP A 21 1.23 -0.48 -9.16
CA TRP A 21 1.99 0.74 -9.41
C TRP A 21 2.96 0.62 -10.60
N GLY A 22 3.12 -0.56 -11.19
CA GLY A 22 4.08 -0.80 -12.26
C GLY A 22 5.54 -0.69 -11.80
N VAL A 23 5.82 -0.97 -10.52
CA VAL A 23 7.16 -0.90 -9.91
C VAL A 23 7.63 -2.29 -9.49
N THR A 24 8.90 -2.41 -9.08
CA THR A 24 9.43 -3.68 -8.56
C THR A 24 9.12 -3.85 -7.08
N GLU A 25 9.07 -5.09 -6.60
CA GLU A 25 8.96 -5.36 -5.16
C GLU A 25 10.16 -4.82 -4.36
N GLN A 26 11.35 -4.79 -5.00
CA GLN A 26 12.55 -4.20 -4.42
C GLN A 26 12.38 -2.70 -4.19
N TYR A 27 11.81 -1.96 -5.15
CA TYR A 27 11.50 -0.55 -4.97
C TYR A 27 10.60 -0.32 -3.74
N LEU A 28 9.56 -1.15 -3.57
CA LEU A 28 8.72 -1.09 -2.37
C LEU A 28 9.48 -1.46 -1.09
N ALA A 29 10.48 -2.34 -1.16
CA ALA A 29 11.33 -2.67 -0.02
C ALA A 29 12.24 -1.49 0.38
N ASP A 30 12.82 -0.82 -0.61
CA ASP A 30 13.65 0.38 -0.40
C ASP A 30 12.80 1.50 0.21
N MET A 31 11.59 1.73 -0.31
CA MET A 31 10.65 2.70 0.29
C MET A 31 10.35 2.41 1.76
N ARG A 32 10.20 1.13 2.15
CA ARG A 32 10.01 0.76 3.57
C ARG A 32 11.26 0.99 4.39
N TYR A 33 12.44 0.73 3.82
CA TYR A 33 13.71 0.97 4.49
C TYR A 33 13.95 2.47 4.73
N HIS A 34 13.63 3.31 3.75
CA HIS A 34 13.75 4.76 3.83
C HIS A 34 12.57 5.47 4.53
N GLY A 35 11.48 4.76 4.81
CA GLY A 35 10.27 5.34 5.40
C GLY A 35 9.49 6.26 4.45
N THR A 36 9.72 6.16 3.14
CA THR A 36 9.12 7.02 2.10
C THR A 36 7.91 6.38 1.41
N GLY A 37 7.38 5.28 1.94
CA GLY A 37 6.26 4.53 1.35
C GLY A 37 5.00 4.48 2.20
N PRO A 38 3.94 3.83 1.68
CA PRO A 38 2.69 3.65 2.41
C PRO A 38 2.92 2.86 3.70
N ALA A 39 2.13 3.16 4.72
CA ALA A 39 2.17 2.43 5.98
C ALA A 39 1.92 0.93 5.74
N PHE A 40 2.74 0.10 6.39
CA PHE A 40 2.71 -1.35 6.20
C PHE A 40 2.46 -2.07 7.52
N ILE A 41 1.83 -3.24 7.41
CA ILE A 41 1.59 -4.17 8.50
C ILE A 41 2.63 -5.29 8.37
N LYS A 42 3.44 -5.47 9.41
CA LYS A 42 4.42 -6.56 9.47
C LYS A 42 3.82 -7.76 10.20
N VAL A 43 3.63 -8.86 9.48
CA VAL A 43 3.12 -10.14 10.02
C VAL A 43 4.25 -11.17 9.95
N GLY A 44 5.07 -11.22 11.00
CA GLY A 44 6.29 -12.03 11.04
C GLY A 44 7.29 -11.62 9.95
N ARG A 45 7.55 -12.53 9.00
CA ARG A 45 8.41 -12.28 7.83
C ARG A 45 7.66 -11.64 6.64
N LYS A 46 6.33 -11.55 6.72
CA LYS A 46 5.48 -11.08 5.62
C LYS A 46 5.10 -9.62 5.83
N VAL A 47 5.16 -8.83 4.76
CA VAL A 47 4.68 -7.44 4.73
C VAL A 47 3.31 -7.39 4.07
N ARG A 48 2.40 -6.58 4.57
CA ARG A 48 1.07 -6.33 4.01
C ARG A 48 0.76 -4.84 4.01
N TYR A 49 -0.12 -4.42 3.13
CA TYR A 49 -0.59 -3.05 3.04
C TYR A 49 -2.10 -3.02 3.21
N SER A 50 -2.60 -2.05 3.96
CA SER A 50 -4.02 -1.75 3.95
C SER A 50 -4.33 -0.87 2.76
N TRP A 51 -5.51 -1.06 2.16
CA TRP A 51 -5.99 -0.18 1.10
C TRP A 51 -6.08 1.27 1.54
N ARG A 52 -6.46 1.52 2.80
CA ARG A 52 -6.44 2.86 3.39
C ARG A 52 -5.06 3.50 3.30
N ALA A 53 -4.01 2.81 3.76
CA ALA A 53 -2.64 3.31 3.72
C ALA A 53 -2.14 3.55 2.28
N ILE A 54 -2.50 2.66 1.34
CA ILE A 54 -2.17 2.83 -0.08
C ILE A 54 -2.82 4.10 -0.63
N ARG A 55 -4.13 4.29 -0.40
CA ARG A 55 -4.87 5.47 -0.88
C ARG A 55 -4.39 6.76 -0.23
N GLU A 56 -4.09 6.75 1.06
CA GLU A 56 -3.49 7.88 1.77
C GLU A 56 -2.16 8.29 1.13
N TYR A 57 -1.30 7.31 0.82
CA TYR A 57 -0.04 7.56 0.12
C TYR A 57 -0.27 8.06 -1.31
N GLU A 58 -1.14 7.43 -2.09
CA GLU A 58 -1.49 7.86 -3.45
C GLU A 58 -1.99 9.31 -3.44
N THR A 59 -2.84 9.67 -2.49
CA THR A 59 -3.36 11.05 -2.33
C THR A 59 -2.25 12.03 -1.95
N ALA A 60 -1.40 11.68 -0.99
CA ALA A 60 -0.30 12.54 -0.55
C ALA A 60 0.77 12.77 -1.64
N ASN A 61 0.93 11.82 -2.56
CA ASN A 61 1.91 11.87 -3.65
C ASN A 61 1.29 12.24 -5.00
N THR A 62 0.01 12.61 -5.04
CA THR A 62 -0.61 13.11 -6.26
C THR A 62 -0.18 14.57 -6.48
N ALA A 63 0.66 14.79 -7.49
CA ALA A 63 1.06 16.14 -7.90
C ALA A 63 0.14 16.66 -9.02
N ALA A 64 -0.42 17.86 -8.86
CA ALA A 64 -1.30 18.48 -9.85
C ALA A 64 -0.54 19.15 -11.01
N ARG A 65 0.77 19.33 -10.87
CA ARG A 65 1.64 19.99 -11.85
C ARG A 65 2.92 19.18 -11.98
N THR A 66 3.29 18.85 -13.21
CA THR A 66 4.64 18.43 -13.55
C THR A 66 5.49 19.69 -13.71
N ALA A 67 6.62 19.76 -12.99
CA ALA A 67 7.64 20.78 -13.19
C ALA A 67 8.41 20.53 -14.48
#